data_AF-A0A2V6SX28-F1
#
_entry.id   AF-A0A2V6SX28-F1
#
_cell.length_a   1.000
_cell.length_b   1.000
_cell.length_c   1.000
_cell.angle_alpha   90.00
_cell.angle_beta   90.00
_cell.angle_gamma   90.00
#
_symmetry.space_group_name_H-M   'P 1'
#
loop_
_entity.id
_entity.type
_entity.pdbx_description
1 polymer ?
#
loop_
_entity_poly.entity_id
_entity_poly.type
_entity_poly.pdbx_seq_one_letter_code
_entity_poly.pdbx_strand_id
1 'polypeptide(L)'
;MSGRGPGADVGGAGPGPRREALWRLVGTPSTAPALGVLALLVLAALAAPMVSPYDPLEQNMSDFLVGPGPRHWFGTDQFGRDILSRVVWGGRLTLQVGAIAVGISGAIGVPLGLTAGFYGRWADFVIMRAIDLLLAF
;
A
#
# COMPACT_ATOMS: atom_id res chain seq x y z
N MET A 1 46.60 31.40 37.03
CA MET A 1 46.88 30.03 36.55
C MET A 1 46.06 29.04 37.37
N SER A 2 44.97 28.53 36.80
CA SER A 2 44.30 27.28 37.20
C SER A 2 43.18 27.06 36.20
N GLY A 3 43.41 26.14 35.27
CA GLY A 3 42.49 25.83 34.18
C GLY A 3 41.39 24.90 34.64
N ARG A 4 40.18 25.18 34.16
CA ARG A 4 39.12 24.18 33.98
C ARG A 4 38.61 24.35 32.56
N GLY A 5 39.03 23.44 31.68
CA GLY A 5 38.54 23.37 30.32
C GLY A 5 37.04 23.02 30.31
N PRO A 6 36.29 23.49 29.32
CA PRO A 6 34.96 22.96 29.05
C PRO A 6 35.13 21.49 28.62
N GLY A 7 34.58 20.58 29.42
CA GLY A 7 34.40 19.19 29.02
C GLY A 7 33.55 19.17 27.77
N ALA A 8 34.20 18.88 26.64
CA ALA A 8 33.55 18.46 25.44
C ALA A 8 32.86 17.13 25.75
N ASP A 9 31.56 17.17 26.02
CA ASP A 9 30.73 15.98 25.87
C ASP A 9 30.71 15.64 24.38
N VAL A 10 31.54 14.65 24.09
CA VAL A 10 31.91 14.14 22.79
C VAL A 10 30.64 13.65 22.10
N GLY A 11 30.49 14.08 20.85
CA GLY A 11 29.36 13.74 19.99
C GLY A 11 29.03 12.25 20.01
N GLY A 12 27.93 11.91 20.69
CA GLY A 12 27.17 10.72 20.36
C GLY A 12 26.50 10.99 19.02
N ALA A 13 27.02 10.38 17.95
CA ALA A 13 26.36 10.37 16.65
C ALA A 13 24.98 9.71 16.82
N GLY A 14 23.97 10.54 17.10
CA GLY A 14 22.58 10.13 17.15
C GLY A 14 22.21 9.41 15.85
N PRO A 15 21.17 8.56 15.87
CA PRO A 15 20.59 8.06 14.64
C PRO A 15 20.49 9.15 13.59
N GLY A 16 21.09 8.95 12.41
CA GLY A 16 20.94 9.93 11.33
C GLY A 16 19.45 10.23 11.10
N PRO A 17 19.07 11.40 10.57
CA PRO A 17 17.67 11.85 10.50
C PRO A 17 16.71 10.80 9.89
N ARG A 18 17.22 10.01 8.94
CA ARG A 18 16.51 8.88 8.32
C ARG A 18 16.26 7.70 9.27
N ARG A 19 17.25 7.36 10.10
CA ARG A 19 17.17 6.29 11.10
C ARG A 19 16.15 6.66 12.18
N GLU A 20 16.17 7.91 12.65
CA GLU A 20 15.23 8.39 13.67
C GLU A 20 13.78 8.48 13.17
N ALA A 21 13.58 8.91 11.92
CA ALA A 21 12.26 8.90 11.26
C ALA A 21 11.70 7.47 11.09
N LEU A 22 12.54 6.51 10.68
CA LEU A 22 12.17 5.10 10.58
C LEU A 22 11.81 4.49 11.94
N TRP A 23 12.59 4.76 12.98
CA TRP A 23 12.30 4.29 14.34
C TRP A 23 11.01 4.87 14.91
N ARG A 24 10.68 6.13 14.58
CA ARG A 24 9.41 6.75 14.97
C ARG A 24 8.20 6.18 14.25
N LEU A 25 8.34 5.82 12.96
CA LEU A 25 7.26 5.15 12.23
C LEU A 25 6.94 3.79 12.85
N VAL A 26 7.98 2.98 13.13
CA VAL A 26 7.82 1.63 13.70
C VAL A 26 7.44 1.67 15.18
N GLY A 27 7.72 2.77 15.89
CA GLY A 27 7.40 2.97 17.30
C GLY A 27 5.93 3.30 17.61
N THR A 28 5.05 3.42 16.61
CA THR A 28 3.61 3.64 16.83
C THR A 28 2.87 2.31 17.01
N PRO A 29 1.99 2.19 18.03
CA PRO A 29 1.32 0.92 18.36
C PRO A 29 0.43 0.39 17.23
N SER A 30 -0.01 1.26 16.32
CA SER A 30 -0.86 0.93 15.17
C SER A 30 -0.09 0.43 13.95
N THR A 31 1.22 0.68 13.86
CA THR A 31 2.00 0.34 12.66
C THR A 31 2.28 -1.15 12.54
N ALA A 32 2.55 -1.83 13.65
CA ALA A 32 2.78 -3.28 13.68
C ALA A 32 1.58 -4.10 13.17
N PRO A 33 0.33 -3.91 13.67
CA PRO A 33 -0.81 -4.65 13.16
C PRO A 33 -1.14 -4.30 11.71
N ALA A 34 -0.99 -3.03 11.30
CA ALA A 34 -1.24 -2.61 9.93
C ALA A 34 -0.26 -3.29 8.93
N LEU A 35 1.04 -3.28 9.24
CA LEU A 35 2.04 -3.99 8.46
C LEU A 35 1.81 -5.50 8.45
N GLY A 36 1.40 -6.07 9.59
CA GLY A 36 1.08 -7.49 9.69
C GLY A 36 -0.07 -7.90 8.77
N VAL A 37 -1.17 -7.14 8.76
CA VAL A 37 -2.32 -7.39 7.87
C VAL A 37 -1.91 -7.21 6.41
N LEU A 38 -1.18 -6.14 6.08
CA LEU A 38 -0.71 -5.91 4.71
C LEU A 38 0.20 -7.04 4.22
N ALA A 39 1.16 -7.46 5.05
CA ALA A 39 2.06 -8.57 4.74
C ALA A 39 1.28 -9.87 4.51
N LEU A 40 0.30 -10.17 5.36
CA LEU A 40 -0.58 -11.33 5.19
C LEU A 40 -1.34 -11.29 3.86
N LEU A 41 -1.94 -10.14 3.50
CA LEU A 41 -2.66 -9.97 2.24
C LEU A 41 -1.75 -10.12 1.02
N VAL A 42 -0.54 -9.54 1.07
CA VAL A 42 0.46 -9.68 0.00
C VAL A 42 0.89 -11.14 -0.14
N LEU A 43 1.18 -11.82 0.97
CA LEU A 43 1.56 -13.23 0.95
C LEU A 43 0.43 -14.13 0.42
N ALA A 44 -0.81 -13.91 0.87
CA ALA A 44 -1.98 -14.65 0.38
C ALA A 44 -2.19 -14.45 -1.12
N ALA A 45 -2.06 -13.20 -1.60
CA ALA A 45 -2.13 -12.90 -3.03
C ALA A 45 -0.97 -13.55 -3.80
N LEU A 46 0.27 -13.45 -3.34
CA LEU A 46 1.41 -14.08 -4.00
C LEU A 46 1.33 -15.61 -3.97
N ALA A 47 0.75 -16.20 -2.94
CA ALA A 47 0.52 -17.64 -2.83
C ALA A 47 -0.77 -18.10 -3.53
N ALA A 48 -1.52 -17.22 -4.20
CA ALA A 48 -2.76 -17.56 -4.90
C ALA A 48 -2.74 -18.87 -5.73
N PRO A 49 -1.74 -19.15 -6.59
CA PRO A 49 -1.72 -20.39 -7.38
C PRO A 49 -1.52 -21.65 -6.54
N MET A 50 -1.03 -21.54 -5.30
CA MET A 50 -0.88 -22.66 -4.36
C MET A 50 -2.04 -22.77 -3.38
N VAL A 51 -2.74 -21.66 -3.11
CA VAL A 51 -3.83 -21.57 -2.12
C VAL A 51 -5.21 -21.75 -2.76
N SER A 52 -5.35 -21.43 -4.05
CA SER A 52 -6.61 -21.52 -4.78
C SER A 52 -6.96 -22.98 -5.08
N PRO A 53 -8.11 -23.50 -4.59
CA PRO A 53 -8.52 -24.89 -4.86
C PRO A 53 -8.97 -25.11 -6.31
N TYR A 54 -9.45 -24.06 -6.99
CA TYR A 54 -9.92 -24.12 -8.38
C TYR A 54 -9.32 -22.99 -9.23
N ASP A 55 -9.45 -23.11 -10.55
CA ASP A 55 -9.14 -22.03 -11.48
C ASP A 55 -10.19 -20.90 -11.34
N PRO A 56 -9.78 -19.65 -11.09
CA PRO A 56 -10.70 -18.52 -10.90
C PRO A 56 -11.55 -18.18 -12.14
N LEU A 57 -11.18 -18.66 -13.33
CA LEU A 57 -11.88 -18.42 -14.59
C LEU A 57 -12.70 -19.63 -15.05
N GLU A 58 -12.49 -20.80 -14.46
CA GLU A 58 -13.22 -22.01 -14.82
C GLU A 58 -14.69 -21.90 -14.43
N GLN A 59 -15.56 -22.05 -15.42
CA GLN A 59 -17.01 -21.96 -15.27
C GLN A 59 -17.59 -23.36 -15.24
N ASN A 60 -18.31 -23.69 -14.17
CA ASN A 60 -19.07 -24.93 -14.11
C ASN A 60 -20.58 -24.65 -14.01
N MET A 61 -21.31 -24.85 -15.11
CA MET A 61 -22.75 -24.60 -15.14
C MET A 61 -23.55 -25.57 -14.25
N SER A 62 -22.98 -26.71 -13.84
CA SER A 62 -23.66 -27.61 -12.90
C SER A 62 -23.66 -27.09 -11.46
N ASP A 63 -22.71 -26.23 -11.11
CA ASP A 63 -22.49 -25.73 -9.76
C ASP A 63 -22.90 -24.24 -9.66
N PHE A 64 -24.07 -23.88 -10.18
CA PHE A 64 -24.56 -22.50 -10.19
C PHE A 64 -25.18 -22.09 -8.85
N LEU A 65 -24.76 -20.92 -8.31
CA LEU A 65 -25.28 -20.36 -7.04
C LEU A 65 -25.27 -21.36 -5.86
N VAL A 66 -24.28 -22.26 -5.84
CA VAL A 66 -24.06 -23.19 -4.73
C VAL A 66 -23.56 -22.40 -3.52
N GLY A 67 -24.19 -22.63 -2.37
CA GLY A 67 -23.79 -22.04 -1.09
C GLY A 67 -22.42 -22.54 -0.59
N PRO A 68 -21.91 -21.96 0.51
CA PRO A 68 -20.63 -22.36 1.09
C PRO A 68 -20.65 -23.82 1.57
N GLY A 69 -19.58 -24.57 1.27
CA GLY A 69 -19.43 -25.97 1.65
C GLY A 69 -18.03 -26.53 1.42
N PRO A 70 -17.79 -27.82 1.69
CA PRO A 70 -16.45 -28.43 1.59
C PRO A 70 -15.86 -28.37 0.18
N ARG A 71 -16.75 -28.41 -0.84
CA ARG A 71 -16.37 -28.33 -2.25
C ARG A 71 -16.07 -26.91 -2.68
N HIS A 72 -16.87 -25.93 -2.26
CA HIS A 72 -16.68 -24.51 -2.53
C HIS A 72 -16.77 -23.74 -1.22
N TRP A 73 -15.62 -23.38 -0.65
CA TRP A 73 -15.56 -22.86 0.73
C TRP A 73 -16.40 -21.59 0.91
N PHE A 74 -16.39 -20.71 -0.09
CA PHE A 74 -17.20 -19.49 -0.12
C PHE A 74 -18.41 -19.58 -1.08
N GLY A 75 -18.68 -20.78 -1.62
CA GLY A 75 -19.68 -21.00 -2.65
C GLY A 75 -19.24 -20.53 -4.04
N THR A 76 -20.20 -20.52 -4.95
CA THR A 76 -20.00 -20.18 -6.36
C THR A 76 -20.82 -18.96 -6.78
N ASP A 77 -20.35 -18.23 -7.78
CA ASP A 77 -21.11 -17.11 -8.35
C ASP A 77 -22.22 -17.55 -9.34
N GLN A 78 -22.88 -16.56 -9.95
CA GLN A 78 -23.87 -16.74 -11.02
C GLN A 78 -23.30 -17.33 -12.34
N PHE A 79 -22.06 -17.78 -12.35
CA PHE A 79 -21.46 -18.49 -13.49
C PHE A 79 -20.84 -19.81 -13.04
N GLY A 80 -21.10 -20.24 -11.80
CA GLY A 80 -20.53 -21.44 -11.21
C GLY A 80 -19.03 -21.36 -10.95
N ARG A 81 -18.47 -20.15 -10.82
CA ARG A 81 -17.05 -19.96 -10.50
C ARG A 81 -16.84 -19.90 -9.00
N ASP A 82 -15.79 -20.52 -8.50
CA ASP A 82 -15.46 -20.55 -7.07
C ASP A 82 -15.09 -19.16 -6.52
N ILE A 83 -15.85 -18.69 -5.53
CA ILE A 83 -15.70 -17.32 -5.00
C ILE A 83 -14.38 -17.15 -4.24
N LEU A 84 -13.94 -18.16 -3.47
CA LEU A 84 -12.68 -18.09 -2.71
C LEU A 84 -11.50 -17.91 -3.66
N SER A 85 -11.43 -18.73 -4.70
CA SER A 85 -10.42 -18.69 -5.76
C SER A 85 -10.38 -17.32 -6.41
N ARG A 86 -11.55 -16.74 -6.74
CA ARG A 86 -11.65 -15.39 -7.33
C ARG A 86 -11.21 -14.27 -6.39
N VAL A 87 -11.49 -14.38 -5.09
CA VAL A 87 -11.05 -13.38 -4.10
C VAL A 87 -9.53 -13.39 -3.95
N VAL A 88 -8.93 -14.58 -3.81
CA VAL A 88 -7.48 -14.71 -3.62
C VAL A 88 -6.71 -14.28 -4.87
N TRP A 89 -7.16 -14.71 -6.06
CA TRP A 89 -6.58 -14.26 -7.33
C TRP A 89 -6.84 -12.77 -7.61
N GLY A 90 -8.03 -12.27 -7.28
CA GLY A 90 -8.38 -10.86 -7.38
C GLY A 90 -7.46 -9.99 -6.53
N GLY A 91 -7.02 -10.49 -5.37
CA GLY A 91 -6.03 -9.82 -4.52
C GLY A 91 -4.73 -9.46 -5.24
N ARG A 92 -4.21 -10.35 -6.12
CA ARG A 92 -3.03 -10.04 -6.95
C ARG A 92 -3.26 -8.86 -7.87
N LEU A 93 -4.40 -8.87 -8.56
CA LEU A 93 -4.77 -7.82 -9.51
C LEU A 93 -4.95 -6.49 -8.79
N THR A 94 -5.64 -6.48 -7.65
CA THR A 94 -5.82 -5.28 -6.81
C THR A 94 -4.48 -4.71 -6.33
N LEU A 95 -3.56 -5.56 -5.85
CA LEU A 95 -2.23 -5.12 -5.42
C LEU A 95 -1.40 -4.54 -6.58
N GLN A 96 -1.45 -5.17 -7.75
CA GLN A 96 -0.77 -4.67 -8.95
C GLN A 96 -1.32 -3.31 -9.39
N VAL A 97 -2.64 -3.20 -9.53
CA VAL A 97 -3.29 -1.94 -9.92
C VAL A 97 -3.02 -0.84 -8.90
N GLY A 98 -3.11 -1.15 -7.60
CA GLY A 98 -2.80 -0.21 -6.52
C GLY A 98 -1.34 0.26 -6.56
N ALA A 99 -0.39 -0.65 -6.74
CA ALA A 99 1.03 -0.30 -6.86
C ALA A 99 1.32 0.58 -8.08
N ILE A 100 0.72 0.26 -9.24
CA ILE A 100 0.84 1.06 -10.46
C ILE A 100 0.23 2.44 -10.26
N ALA A 101 -0.97 2.53 -9.68
CA ALA A 101 -1.65 3.79 -9.43
C ALA A 101 -0.84 4.70 -8.49
N VAL A 102 -0.31 4.17 -7.39
CA VAL A 102 0.57 4.90 -6.47
C VAL A 102 1.86 5.30 -7.16
N GLY A 103 2.45 4.41 -7.98
CA GLY A 103 3.64 4.70 -8.77
C GLY A 103 3.44 5.87 -9.73
N ILE A 104 2.35 5.88 -10.50
CA ILE A 104 1.99 6.97 -11.41
C ILE A 104 1.71 8.25 -10.63
N SER A 105 0.93 8.17 -9.55
CA SER A 105 0.63 9.32 -8.68
C SER A 105 1.89 9.92 -8.09
N GLY A 106 2.86 9.12 -7.66
CA GLY A 106 4.15 9.60 -7.17
C GLY A 106 5.00 10.19 -8.29
N ALA A 107 5.08 9.51 -9.45
CA ALA A 107 5.85 9.95 -10.59
C ALA A 107 5.40 11.30 -11.17
N ILE A 108 4.10 11.61 -11.10
CA ILE A 108 3.55 12.89 -11.58
C ILE A 108 3.41 13.89 -10.43
N GLY A 109 2.85 13.46 -9.31
CA GLY A 109 2.53 14.33 -8.18
C GLY A 109 3.77 14.88 -7.47
N VAL A 110 4.84 14.08 -7.33
CA VAL A 110 6.08 14.57 -6.69
C VAL A 110 6.73 15.67 -7.52
N PRO A 111 7.00 15.51 -8.84
CA PRO A 111 7.54 16.61 -9.64
C PRO A 111 6.66 17.86 -9.63
N LEU A 112 5.33 17.71 -9.73
CA LEU A 112 4.42 18.85 -9.65
C LEU A 112 4.50 19.56 -8.30
N GLY A 113 4.46 18.81 -7.20
CA GLY A 113 4.57 19.35 -5.85
C GLY A 113 5.91 20.04 -5.60
N LEU A 114 7.02 19.45 -6.09
CA LEU A 114 8.34 20.07 -6.03
C LEU A 114 8.39 21.35 -6.87
N THR A 115 7.79 21.35 -8.07
CA THR A 115 7.77 22.53 -8.95
C THR A 115 7.00 23.68 -8.30
N ALA A 116 5.83 23.40 -7.72
CA ALA A 116 5.05 24.36 -6.95
C ALA A 116 5.84 24.90 -5.74
N GLY A 117 6.46 24.01 -4.96
CA GLY A 117 7.18 24.36 -3.73
C GLY A 117 8.50 25.09 -3.94
N PHE A 118 9.28 24.77 -4.98
CA PHE A 118 10.59 25.37 -5.22
C PHE A 118 10.53 26.71 -5.96
N TYR A 119 9.75 26.78 -7.05
CA TYR A 119 9.71 28.00 -7.87
C TYR A 119 8.73 29.03 -7.30
N GLY A 120 7.70 28.57 -6.57
CA GLY A 120 6.59 29.41 -6.10
C GLY A 120 5.94 30.20 -7.22
N ARG A 121 5.00 31.08 -6.89
CA ARG A 121 4.38 32.05 -7.83
C ARG A 121 3.35 31.38 -8.78
N TRP A 122 3.55 31.47 -10.10
CA TRP A 122 2.50 31.11 -11.07
C TRP A 122 2.31 29.60 -11.20
N ALA A 123 3.39 28.81 -11.10
CA ALA A 123 3.31 27.36 -11.14
C ALA A 123 2.48 26.80 -9.98
N ASP A 124 2.70 27.30 -8.77
CA ASP A 124 1.91 26.96 -7.59
C ASP A 124 0.42 27.31 -7.77
N PHE A 125 0.11 28.53 -8.23
CA PHE A 125 -1.26 28.96 -8.47
C PHE A 125 -2.00 28.05 -9.47
N VAL A 126 -1.36 27.72 -10.61
CA VAL A 126 -1.97 26.87 -11.65
C VAL A 126 -2.20 25.45 -11.13
N ILE A 127 -1.21 24.87 -10.44
CA ILE A 127 -1.30 23.51 -9.90
C ILE A 127 -2.40 23.43 -8.84
N MET A 128 -2.43 24.37 -7.90
CA MET A 128 -3.47 24.42 -6.86
C MET A 128 -4.87 24.61 -7.47
N ARG A 129 -5.02 25.44 -8.51
CA ARG A 129 -6.31 25.57 -9.21
C ARG A 129 -6.76 24.30 -9.91
N ALA A 130 -5.84 23.56 -10.53
CA ALA A 130 -6.18 22.26 -11.12
C ALA A 130 -6.67 21.28 -10.05
N ILE A 131 -5.99 21.22 -8.89
CA ILE A 131 -6.42 20.38 -7.76
C ILE A 131 -7.79 20.80 -7.22
N ASP A 132 -8.03 22.11 -7.05
CA ASP A 132 -9.32 22.62 -6.58
C ASP A 132 -10.46 22.23 -7.54
N LEU A 133 -10.22 22.28 -8.85
CA LEU A 133 -11.21 21.84 -9.86
C LEU A 133 -11.49 20.34 -9.79
N LEU A 134 -10.46 19.52 -9.56
CA LEU A 134 -10.63 18.08 -9.40
C LEU A 134 -11.39 17.71 -8.12
N LEU A 135 -11.22 18.47 -7.04
CA LEU A 135 -11.92 18.25 -5.77
C LEU A 135 -13.33 18.85 -5.72
N ALA A 136 -13.67 19.72 -6.67
CA ALA A 136 -14.98 20.39 -6.72
C ALA A 136 -16.12 19.48 -7.23
N PHE A 137 -15.79 18.33 -7.79
CA PHE A 137 -16.73 17.33 -8.34
C PHE A 137 -16.50 15.96 -7.70
#